data_AF-A0A8S4R7F8-F1
#
_entry.id   AF-A0A8S4R7F8-F1
#
_cell.length_a   1.000
_cell.length_b   1.000
_cell.length_c   1.000
_cell.angle_alpha   90.00
_cell.angle_beta   90.00
_cell.angle_gamma   90.00
#
_symmetry.space_group_name_H-M   'P 1'
#
loop_
_entity.id
_entity.type
_entity.pdbx_description
1 polymer ?
#
loop_
_entity_poly.entity_id
_entity_poly.type
_entity_poly.pdbx_seq_one_letter_code
_entity_poly.pdbx_strand_id
1 'polypeptide(L)'
;MACLYKTTFFTSEDYIQLRKNIVIRNCGERVIWIITMISALICSVSLVWITFSRYYESPLVTTQMPEGVSVSKIIFPAVGICTNNRISKRAVTELARKLLQEERNKNYTEKEMLSLLHGLGWLYNQQSIDDKQVQAMKLHRALGDYDVNELLRNVRINLLWEG
;
A
#
# COMPACT_ATOMS: atom_id res chain seq x y z
N MET A 1 -33.95 -5.95 16.49
CA MET A 1 -33.33 -7.09 17.18
C MET A 1 -32.51 -6.56 18.34
N ALA A 2 -33.12 -6.50 19.52
CA ALA A 2 -32.45 -6.11 20.75
C ALA A 2 -31.85 -7.37 21.37
N CYS A 3 -30.57 -7.63 21.12
CA CYS A 3 -29.80 -8.55 21.96
C CYS A 3 -29.60 -7.84 23.30
N LEU A 4 -30.54 -8.08 24.22
CA LEU A 4 -30.37 -7.85 25.64
C LEU A 4 -29.21 -8.73 26.11
N TYR A 5 -27.99 -8.24 25.99
CA TYR A 5 -26.87 -8.72 26.77
C TYR A 5 -27.19 -8.33 28.22
N LYS A 6 -27.95 -9.17 28.92
CA LYS A 6 -28.09 -9.03 30.36
C LYS A 6 -26.78 -9.52 30.96
N THR A 7 -25.78 -8.64 30.93
CA THR A 7 -24.53 -8.82 31.65
C THR A 7 -24.93 -8.85 33.12
N THR A 8 -24.80 -10.01 33.74
CA THR A 8 -24.97 -10.17 35.19
C THR A 8 -23.80 -9.45 35.86
N PHE A 9 -23.91 -8.13 35.98
CA PHE A 9 -22.95 -7.32 36.70
C PHE A 9 -23.28 -7.47 38.19
N PHE A 10 -22.31 -7.98 38.96
CA PHE A 10 -22.43 -8.13 40.40
C PHE A 10 -22.69 -6.74 41.02
N THR A 11 -23.86 -6.53 41.60
CA THR A 11 -24.27 -5.23 42.16
C THR A 11 -23.80 -5.08 43.60
N SER A 12 -23.75 -3.84 44.12
CA SER A 12 -23.35 -3.57 45.51
C SER A 12 -24.21 -4.32 46.55
N GLU A 13 -25.46 -4.67 46.20
CA GLU A 13 -26.37 -5.42 47.08
C GLU A 13 -25.98 -6.91 47.18
N ASP A 14 -25.43 -7.48 46.10
CA ASP A 14 -24.99 -8.88 46.04
C ASP A 14 -23.80 -9.14 46.98
N TYR A 15 -22.87 -8.18 47.11
CA TYR A 15 -21.74 -8.27 48.03
C TYR A 15 -22.16 -8.28 49.50
N ILE A 16 -23.17 -7.49 49.87
CA ILE A 16 -23.68 -7.43 51.24
C ILE A 16 -24.37 -8.75 51.61
N GLN A 17 -25.16 -9.32 50.70
CA GLN A 17 -25.80 -10.61 50.92
C GLN A 17 -24.79 -11.76 50.98
N LEU A 18 -23.77 -11.72 50.13
CA LEU A 18 -22.72 -12.72 50.13
C LEU A 18 -21.89 -12.71 51.43
N ARG A 19 -21.60 -11.52 51.97
CA ARG A 19 -20.92 -11.40 53.27
C ARG A 19 -21.76 -12.00 54.41
N LYS A 20 -23.08 -11.83 54.37
CA LYS A 20 -24.00 -12.45 55.34
C LYS A 20 -23.98 -13.97 55.21
N ASN A 21 -23.94 -14.50 53.98
CA ASN A 21 -24.00 -15.92 53.72
C ASN A 21 -22.69 -16.69 54.03
N ILE A 22 -21.54 -16.02 53.98
CA ILE A 22 -20.23 -16.60 54.37
C ILE A 22 -20.08 -16.76 55.89
N VAL A 23 -20.80 -15.95 56.67
CA VAL A 23 -20.77 -15.96 58.15
C VAL A 23 -21.84 -16.92 58.73
N ILE A 24 -22.52 -17.70 57.88
CA ILE A 24 -23.49 -18.71 58.32
C ILE A 24 -22.79 -19.86 59.05
N ARG A 25 -23.36 -20.29 60.18
CA ARG A 25 -22.78 -21.28 61.11
C ARG A 25 -22.82 -22.73 60.61
N ASN A 26 -23.60 -23.03 59.56
CA ASN A 26 -23.71 -24.36 58.96
C ASN A 26 -22.62 -24.61 57.91
N CYS A 27 -21.81 -25.66 58.12
CA CYS A 27 -20.67 -25.99 57.25
C CYS A 27 -21.07 -26.33 55.81
N GLY A 28 -22.21 -26.99 55.58
CA GLY A 28 -22.64 -27.39 54.23
C GLY A 28 -23.02 -26.21 53.33
N GLU A 29 -23.77 -25.26 53.89
CA GLU A 29 -24.20 -24.06 53.16
C GLU A 29 -23.00 -23.17 52.80
N ARG A 30 -22.03 -23.06 53.71
CA ARG A 30 -20.78 -22.33 53.49
C ARG A 30 -19.98 -22.85 52.30
N VAL A 31 -19.93 -24.18 52.11
CA VAL A 31 -19.24 -24.82 50.99
C VAL A 31 -19.91 -24.47 49.65
N ILE A 32 -21.24 -24.46 49.61
CA ILE A 32 -21.99 -24.11 48.40
C ILE A 32 -21.70 -22.66 47.99
N TRP A 33 -21.72 -21.72 48.94
CA TRP A 33 -21.42 -20.31 48.66
C TRP A 33 -19.99 -20.09 48.17
N ILE A 34 -19.02 -20.84 48.71
CA ILE A 34 -17.63 -20.79 48.25
C ILE A 34 -17.52 -21.30 46.80
N ILE A 35 -18.17 -22.42 46.48
CA ILE A 35 -18.16 -22.99 45.12
C ILE A 35 -18.81 -22.02 44.13
N THR A 36 -19.94 -21.40 44.49
CA THR A 36 -20.60 -20.38 43.65
C THR A 36 -19.72 -19.16 43.43
N MET A 37 -18.92 -18.76 44.42
CA MET A 37 -17.99 -17.64 44.26
C MET A 37 -16.82 -17.97 43.33
N ILE A 38 -16.25 -19.17 43.47
CA ILE A 38 -15.19 -19.64 42.60
C ILE A 38 -15.72 -19.76 41.16
N SER A 39 -16.92 -20.30 40.96
CA SER A 39 -17.51 -20.43 39.62
C SER A 39 -17.80 -19.07 38.99
N ALA A 40 -18.33 -18.10 39.75
CA ALA A 40 -18.55 -16.74 39.26
C ALA A 40 -17.25 -16.05 38.83
N LEU A 41 -16.17 -16.22 39.60
CA LEU A 41 -14.85 -15.68 39.26
C LEU A 41 -14.31 -16.30 37.96
N ILE A 42 -14.39 -17.62 37.82
CA ILE A 42 -13.95 -18.33 36.62
C ILE A 42 -14.75 -17.85 35.39
N CYS A 43 -16.08 -17.77 35.50
CA CYS A 43 -16.95 -17.28 34.43
C CYS A 43 -16.59 -15.86 34.00
N SER A 44 -16.32 -14.96 34.96
CA SER A 44 -15.93 -13.58 34.67
C SER A 44 -14.61 -13.52 33.89
N VAL A 45 -13.59 -14.26 34.33
CA VAL A 45 -12.29 -14.32 33.64
C VAL A 45 -12.43 -14.90 32.24
N SER A 46 -13.23 -15.97 32.08
CA SER A 46 -13.49 -16.58 30.77
C SER A 46 -14.22 -15.62 29.82
N LEU A 47 -15.19 -14.86 30.30
CA LEU A 47 -15.91 -13.86 29.50
C LEU A 47 -14.96 -12.78 28.99
N VAL A 48 -14.13 -12.22 29.87
CA VAL A 48 -13.12 -11.22 29.49
C VAL A 48 -12.17 -11.80 28.44
N TRP A 49 -11.70 -13.04 28.64
CA TRP A 49 -10.81 -13.70 27.69
C TRP A 49 -11.46 -13.89 26.31
N ILE A 50 -12.72 -14.35 26.27
CA ILE A 50 -13.46 -14.53 25.01
C ILE A 50 -13.67 -13.19 24.31
N THR A 51 -14.11 -12.16 25.03
CA THR A 51 -14.31 -10.82 24.45
C THR A 51 -13.01 -10.25 23.92
N PHE A 52 -11.91 -10.43 24.66
CA PHE A 52 -10.59 -9.96 24.24
C PHE A 52 -10.11 -10.70 22.99
N SER A 53 -10.21 -12.03 22.95
CA SER A 53 -9.89 -12.81 21.76
C SER A 53 -10.74 -12.38 20.56
N ARG A 54 -12.04 -12.16 20.73
CA ARG A 54 -12.92 -11.67 19.66
C ARG A 54 -12.58 -10.25 19.19
N TYR A 55 -12.10 -9.40 20.09
CA TYR A 55 -11.63 -8.06 19.75
C TYR A 55 -10.33 -8.09 18.95
N TYR A 56 -9.37 -8.95 19.32
CA TYR A 56 -8.13 -9.13 18.56
C TYR A 56 -8.33 -9.86 17.23
N GLU A 57 -9.29 -10.79 17.18
CA GLU A 57 -9.69 -11.44 15.94
C GLU A 57 -10.54 -10.54 15.04
N SER A 58 -10.89 -9.30 15.46
CA SER A 58 -11.82 -8.42 14.74
C SER A 58 -11.49 -8.36 13.25
N PRO A 59 -12.28 -9.03 12.38
CA PRO A 59 -12.31 -8.61 10.99
C PRO A 59 -12.89 -7.19 11.01
N LEU A 60 -12.27 -6.26 10.28
CA LEU A 60 -12.87 -4.94 10.07
C LEU A 60 -14.28 -5.15 9.51
N VAL A 61 -15.30 -4.98 10.34
CA VAL A 61 -16.69 -4.98 9.89
C VAL A 61 -16.96 -3.61 9.28
N THR A 62 -16.61 -3.47 8.00
CA THR A 62 -16.95 -2.28 7.23
C THR A 62 -18.46 -2.31 6.98
N THR A 63 -19.22 -1.55 7.75
CA THR A 63 -20.62 -1.28 7.41
C THR A 63 -20.60 -0.38 6.18
N GLN A 64 -20.91 -0.93 5.01
CA GLN A 64 -21.17 -0.12 3.83
C GLN A 64 -22.45 0.68 4.10
N MET A 65 -22.31 1.99 4.34
CA MET A 65 -23.46 2.89 4.28
C MET A 65 -23.99 2.86 2.84
N PRO A 66 -25.29 2.59 2.61
CA PRO A 66 -25.84 2.63 1.27
C PRO A 66 -25.66 4.04 0.71
N GLU A 67 -25.14 4.12 -0.51
CA GLU A 67 -24.96 5.37 -1.25
C GLU A 67 -26.31 6.01 -1.57
N GLY A 68 -26.83 6.79 -0.63
CA GLY A 68 -28.01 7.63 -0.78
C GLY A 68 -27.68 9.12 -0.64
N VAL A 69 -26.43 9.53 -0.88
CA VAL A 69 -26.04 10.94 -0.84
C VAL A 69 -26.32 11.60 -2.19
N SER A 70 -27.08 12.70 -2.18
CA SER A 70 -27.49 13.39 -3.40
C SER A 70 -26.26 13.83 -4.22
N VAL A 71 -26.34 13.63 -5.54
CA VAL A 71 -25.26 13.80 -6.53
C VAL A 71 -24.87 15.28 -6.75
N SER A 72 -25.22 16.19 -5.83
CA SER A 72 -25.06 17.64 -6.02
C SER A 72 -23.72 18.22 -5.53
N LYS A 73 -22.81 17.39 -4.98
CA LYS A 73 -21.53 17.89 -4.44
C LYS A 73 -20.36 16.93 -4.59
N ILE A 74 -20.26 16.21 -5.71
CA ILE A 74 -19.09 15.38 -6.01
C ILE A 74 -17.91 16.29 -6.35
N ILE A 75 -16.83 16.16 -5.57
CA ILE A 75 -15.54 16.76 -5.90
C ILE A 75 -14.98 15.92 -7.05
N PHE A 76 -14.81 16.52 -8.23
CA PHE A 76 -14.17 15.83 -9.36
C PHE A 76 -12.73 15.50 -9.01
N PRO A 77 -12.29 14.23 -9.18
CA PRO A 77 -10.91 13.87 -8.92
C PRO A 77 -9.99 14.59 -9.90
N ALA A 78 -8.79 14.91 -9.46
CA ALA A 78 -7.75 15.40 -10.36
C ALA A 78 -7.41 14.30 -11.38
N VAL A 79 -7.60 14.58 -12.67
CA VAL A 79 -7.24 13.68 -13.76
C VAL A 79 -5.85 14.05 -14.25
N GLY A 80 -4.85 13.22 -13.92
CA GLY A 80 -3.52 13.33 -14.48
C GLY A 80 -3.46 12.67 -15.86
N ILE A 81 -3.38 13.45 -16.93
CA ILE A 81 -3.15 12.91 -18.28
C ILE A 81 -1.64 12.75 -18.50
N CYS A 82 -1.20 11.50 -18.62
CA CYS A 82 0.17 11.17 -19.01
C CYS A 82 0.19 10.73 -20.47
N THR A 83 1.17 11.21 -21.23
CA THR A 83 1.44 10.65 -22.55
C THR A 83 2.05 9.25 -22.42
N ASN A 84 1.67 8.33 -23.29
CA ASN A 84 2.29 7.00 -23.37
C ASN A 84 3.72 7.08 -23.97
N ASN A 85 4.07 8.20 -24.61
CA ASN A 85 5.41 8.36 -25.14
C ASN A 85 6.37 8.81 -24.04
N ARG A 86 7.35 7.97 -23.71
CA ARG A 86 8.32 8.25 -22.64
C ARG A 86 9.50 9.12 -23.11
N ILE A 87 9.77 9.15 -24.42
CA ILE A 87 10.96 9.78 -25.02
C ILE A 87 10.55 10.80 -26.10
N SER A 88 11.14 12.00 -26.04
CA SER A 88 10.86 13.06 -27.02
C SER A 88 11.71 12.88 -28.27
N LYS A 89 11.06 12.77 -29.44
CA LYS A 89 11.77 12.70 -30.74
C LYS A 89 12.72 13.88 -30.94
N ARG A 90 12.29 15.09 -30.52
CA ARG A 90 13.10 16.32 -30.62
C ARG A 90 14.33 16.27 -29.71
N ALA A 91 14.18 15.77 -28.49
CA ALA A 91 15.30 15.67 -27.56
C ALA A 91 16.32 14.62 -28.02
N VAL A 92 15.84 13.52 -28.62
CA VAL A 92 16.72 12.49 -29.21
C VAL A 92 17.46 13.02 -30.42
N THR A 93 16.82 13.77 -31.32
CA THR A 93 17.52 14.39 -32.46
C THR A 93 18.57 15.40 -32.01
N GLU A 94 18.28 16.17 -30.96
CA GLU A 94 19.26 17.12 -30.41
C GLU A 94 20.43 16.40 -29.74
N LEU A 95 20.17 15.32 -29.01
CA LEU A 95 21.22 14.47 -28.44
C LEU A 95 22.07 13.82 -29.54
N ALA A 96 21.45 13.32 -30.63
CA ALA A 96 22.18 12.77 -31.77
C ALA A 96 23.11 13.81 -32.39
N ARG A 97 22.61 15.04 -32.59
CA ARG A 97 23.40 16.16 -33.11
C ARG A 97 24.60 16.48 -32.21
N LYS A 98 24.41 16.54 -30.89
CA LYS A 98 25.50 16.74 -29.92
C LYS A 98 26.53 15.62 -29.98
N LEU A 99 26.08 14.36 -30.03
CA LEU A 99 26.97 13.21 -30.10
C LEU A 99 27.79 13.18 -31.39
N LEU A 100 27.27 13.66 -32.53
CA LEU A 100 28.01 13.75 -33.79
C LEU A 100 29.09 14.85 -33.79
N GLN A 101 28.99 15.83 -32.91
CA GLN A 101 30.02 16.87 -32.77
C GLN A 101 31.27 16.35 -32.05
N GLU A 102 31.16 15.24 -31.32
CA GLU A 102 32.28 14.60 -30.62
C GLU A 102 33.23 13.90 -31.59
N GLU A 103 34.54 14.05 -31.41
CA GLU A 103 35.57 13.46 -32.27
C GLU A 103 35.41 11.93 -32.42
N ARG A 104 35.01 11.24 -31.35
CA ARG A 104 34.81 9.79 -31.31
C ARG A 104 33.69 9.28 -32.23
N ASN A 105 32.77 10.15 -32.62
CA ASN A 105 31.55 9.80 -33.35
C ASN A 105 31.53 10.33 -34.79
N LYS A 106 32.64 10.90 -35.29
CA LYS A 106 32.77 11.40 -36.67
C LYS A 106 32.55 10.33 -37.74
N ASN A 107 32.71 9.05 -37.40
CA ASN A 107 32.50 7.93 -38.31
C ASN A 107 31.02 7.52 -38.45
N TYR A 108 30.10 8.19 -37.75
CA TYR A 108 28.67 7.89 -37.81
C TYR A 108 27.91 8.94 -38.60
N THR A 109 26.94 8.47 -39.40
CA THR A 109 25.96 9.33 -40.04
C THR A 109 24.82 9.65 -39.07
N GLU A 110 24.11 10.76 -39.26
CA GLU A 110 22.94 11.12 -38.45
C GLU A 110 21.90 10.01 -38.34
N LYS A 111 21.62 9.32 -39.45
CA LYS A 111 20.69 8.19 -39.49
C LYS A 111 21.17 7.00 -38.64
N GLU A 112 22.47 6.75 -38.61
CA GLU A 112 23.08 5.66 -37.83
C GLU A 112 23.12 6.00 -36.34
N MET A 113 23.39 7.26 -35.99
CA MET A 113 23.31 7.73 -34.61
C MET A 113 21.88 7.64 -34.07
N LEU A 114 20.89 8.01 -34.88
CA LEU A 114 19.48 7.90 -34.53
C LEU A 114 19.01 6.44 -34.37
N SER A 115 19.52 5.50 -35.17
CA SER A 115 19.18 4.09 -35.01
C SER A 115 19.77 3.50 -33.72
N LEU A 116 21.00 3.89 -33.36
CA LEU A 116 21.61 3.54 -32.08
C LEU A 116 20.80 4.10 -30.89
N LEU A 117 20.41 5.38 -30.95
CA LEU A 117 19.57 6.02 -29.93
C LEU A 117 18.15 5.45 -29.87
N HIS A 118 17.63 4.92 -30.97
CA HIS A 118 16.34 4.21 -30.95
C HIS A 118 16.45 2.90 -30.14
N GLY A 119 17.61 2.23 -30.17
CA GLY A 119 17.91 1.09 -29.31
C GLY A 119 17.89 1.43 -27.81
N LEU A 120 18.21 2.68 -27.43
CA LEU A 120 18.03 3.14 -26.05
C LEU A 120 16.55 3.15 -25.63
N GLY A 121 15.64 3.42 -26.57
CA GLY A 121 14.19 3.35 -26.34
C GLY A 121 13.70 1.94 -26.01
N TRP A 122 14.37 0.92 -26.55
CA TRP A 122 14.06 -0.48 -26.22
C TRP A 122 14.42 -0.83 -24.77
N LEU A 123 15.52 -0.29 -24.23
CA LEU A 123 15.91 -0.47 -22.83
C LEU A 123 14.85 0.08 -21.86
N TYR A 124 14.06 1.07 -22.30
CA TYR A 124 12.96 1.61 -21.52
C TYR A 124 11.69 0.76 -21.50
N ASN A 125 11.47 -0.08 -22.53
CA ASN A 125 10.20 -0.81 -22.71
C ASN A 125 10.20 -2.20 -22.04
N GLN A 126 11.29 -2.63 -21.39
CA GLN A 126 11.40 -3.92 -20.69
C GLN A 126 10.83 -5.12 -21.50
N GLN A 127 10.89 -5.08 -22.82
CA GLN A 127 10.46 -6.17 -23.68
C GLN A 127 11.68 -7.01 -24.03
N SER A 128 11.56 -8.33 -23.94
CA SER A 128 12.65 -9.31 -24.07
C SER A 128 13.59 -8.97 -25.23
N ILE A 129 14.84 -8.69 -24.88
CA ILE A 129 15.92 -8.43 -25.83
C ILE A 129 16.10 -9.69 -26.69
N ASP A 130 15.66 -9.63 -27.94
CA ASP A 130 15.98 -10.66 -28.94
C ASP A 130 17.49 -10.58 -29.22
N ASP A 131 18.19 -11.72 -29.13
CA ASP A 131 19.65 -11.90 -29.27
C ASP A 131 20.26 -11.32 -30.57
N LYS A 132 19.43 -10.78 -31.47
CA LYS A 132 19.85 -10.10 -32.70
C LYS A 132 20.29 -8.64 -32.50
N GLN A 133 20.17 -8.06 -31.30
CA GLN A 133 20.53 -6.66 -31.05
C GLN A 133 21.86 -6.48 -30.31
N VAL A 134 22.95 -6.79 -31.02
CA VAL A 134 24.33 -6.33 -30.71
C VAL A 134 24.46 -4.82 -31.02
N GLN A 135 23.55 -3.99 -30.49
CA GLN A 135 23.58 -2.53 -30.59
C GLN A 135 23.85 -1.86 -29.25
N ALA A 136 23.59 -2.53 -28.12
CA ALA A 136 23.87 -1.99 -26.78
C ALA A 136 25.36 -1.67 -26.58
N MET A 137 26.25 -2.53 -27.08
CA MET A 137 27.70 -2.31 -26.98
C MET A 137 28.19 -1.18 -27.88
N LYS A 138 27.64 -1.05 -29.10
CA LYS A 138 27.95 0.06 -30.03
C LYS A 138 27.42 1.39 -29.49
N LEU A 139 26.22 1.38 -28.93
CA LEU A 139 25.61 2.52 -28.27
C LEU A 139 26.42 2.95 -27.04
N HIS A 140 26.84 2.02 -26.18
CA HIS A 140 27.70 2.32 -25.04
C HIS A 140 29.02 2.95 -25.47
N ARG A 141 29.64 2.46 -26.56
CA ARG A 141 30.85 3.07 -27.13
C ARG A 141 30.62 4.48 -27.68
N ALA A 142 29.49 4.72 -28.34
CA ALA A 142 29.13 6.03 -28.89
C ALA A 142 28.78 7.06 -27.81
N LEU A 143 28.17 6.59 -26.70
CA LEU A 143 27.86 7.37 -25.51
C LEU A 143 29.10 7.61 -24.63
N GLY A 144 30.04 6.66 -24.55
CA GLY A 144 31.21 6.71 -23.67
C GLY A 144 30.82 7.04 -22.21
N ASP A 145 31.51 7.98 -21.59
CA ASP A 145 31.35 8.34 -20.16
C ASP A 145 30.11 9.21 -19.85
N TYR A 146 29.03 9.04 -20.60
CA TYR A 146 27.79 9.77 -20.33
C TYR A 146 27.05 9.13 -19.15
N ASP A 147 26.66 9.95 -18.17
CA ASP A 147 25.80 9.51 -17.08
C ASP A 147 24.42 9.12 -17.61
N VAL A 148 24.00 7.89 -17.32
CA VAL A 148 22.72 7.35 -17.79
C VAL A 148 21.57 8.18 -17.22
N ASN A 149 21.59 8.58 -15.95
CA ASN A 149 20.50 9.33 -15.35
C ASN A 149 20.33 10.71 -15.98
N GLU A 150 21.44 11.40 -16.25
CA GLU A 150 21.45 12.69 -16.94
C GLU A 150 20.92 12.56 -18.37
N LEU A 151 21.40 11.55 -19.10
CA LEU A 151 20.96 11.25 -20.45
C LEU A 151 19.45 10.95 -20.49
N LEU A 152 18.98 10.11 -19.57
CA LEU A 152 17.57 9.75 -19.42
C LEU A 152 16.70 10.95 -19.03
N ARG A 153 17.21 11.88 -18.22
CA ARG A 153 16.52 13.11 -17.87
C ARG A 153 16.39 14.05 -19.07
N ASN A 154 17.40 14.11 -19.92
CA ASN A 154 17.45 15.01 -21.07
C ASN A 154 16.57 14.53 -22.25
N VAL A 155 16.36 13.22 -22.42
CA VAL A 155 15.53 12.68 -23.51
C VAL A 155 14.07 12.45 -23.12
N ARG A 156 13.74 12.52 -21.82
CA ARG A 156 12.37 12.34 -21.32
C ARG A 156 11.44 13.42 -21.85
N ILE A 157 10.18 13.05 -22.09
CA ILE A 157 9.11 14.03 -22.29
C ILE A 157 8.81 14.71 -20.95
N ASN A 158 9.25 15.97 -20.82
CA ASN A 158 8.85 16.83 -19.72
C ASN A 158 7.51 17.48 -20.08
N LEU A 159 6.41 16.85 -19.67
CA LEU A 159 5.12 17.55 -19.54
C LEU A 159 5.04 18.08 -18.11
N LEU A 160 5.88 19.08 -17.82
CA LEU A 160 5.56 19.99 -16.72
C LEU A 160 4.50 20.93 -17.28
N TRP A 161 3.35 20.94 -16.61
CA TRP A 161 2.30 21.92 -16.82
C TRP A 161 2.89 23.32 -16.57
N GLU A 162 3.37 23.98 -17.63
CA GLU A 162 3.43 25.44 -17.65
C GLU A 162 2.01 25.92 -17.96
N GLY A 163 1.28 26.24 -16.91
CA GLY A 163 -0.07 26.80 -16.93
C GLY A 163 -0.46 27.25 -15.54
#